data_AF-A0A651H5V4-F1
#
_entry.id   AF-A0A651H5V4-F1
#
_cell.length_a   1.000
_cell.length_b   1.000
_cell.length_c   1.000
_cell.angle_alpha   90.00
_cell.angle_beta   90.00
_cell.angle_gamma   90.00
#
_symmetry.space_group_name_H-M   'P 1'
#
loop_
_entity.id
_entity.type
_entity.pdbx_description
1 polymer ?
#
loop_
_entity_poly.entity_id
_entity_poly.type
_entity_poly.pdbx_seq_one_letter_code
_entity_poly.pdbx_strand_id
1 'polypeptide(L)'
;MTLPFLRCRFAFLSFALLLLSVGWQWLGAGPFTYQGKLILNGEVVEGPVTLLFRLYDSPAGFNQIGATLLQEEVAVEGGVFTTALDFGPHVFTGTARWLEITVNNAVLSPRQSILPAPMAQHAPSDIRADGSLVAAAGVMAATAVPLSGPGDRLQWNAPNASFRAGSVSGDHWDPENLGLWSFAAGMDARASGENSFAFGRQAVASGPYATALGGSNLNNPGAAATASYGIAMGMKASASGTGAVAIGVTTSTAVGTTASGVGSVALGSSSVAEGPRSFAVMGGRAEGSDSLAIGGGSLASGLDAIAFKGAEATERESFAIGKRARANHQGAVVIDANGPFGASNIISSTTREMTLRGPGGVRVVSNSSATPAGVELKAGAGSWSNLSDRNAKHHFTAVDVEAILTKVAGMEIFEWSYREAAAGVRHLGPTAQDFHAAFGLGTDDRTIATVDLAGVALAAIQALEQRTHALEVENAALRRQLEDRRDAASGLEERLARLEARLPGIETAAQAGNRP
;
A
#
# COMPACT_ATOMS: atom_id res chain seq x y z
N MET A 1 -50.94 -6.57 -28.42
CA MET A 1 -52.06 -7.42 -27.94
C MET A 1 -51.65 -8.01 -26.59
N THR A 2 -52.32 -7.94 -25.43
CA THR A 2 -53.72 -7.67 -24.98
C THR A 2 -54.55 -8.92 -24.60
N LEU A 3 -54.52 -9.27 -23.30
CA LEU A 3 -55.62 -9.89 -22.50
C LEU A 3 -56.01 -11.35 -22.89
N PRO A 4 -56.70 -12.16 -22.03
CA PRO A 4 -57.69 -11.88 -20.95
C PRO A 4 -57.18 -12.20 -19.51
N PHE A 5 -57.79 -11.83 -18.37
CA PHE A 5 -59.16 -12.06 -17.82
C PHE A 5 -59.55 -13.57 -17.83
N LEU A 6 -60.23 -14.20 -16.86
CA LEU A 6 -60.97 -13.87 -15.61
C LEU A 6 -60.85 -15.15 -14.69
N ARG A 7 -61.37 -15.37 -13.47
CA ARG A 7 -62.27 -14.68 -12.52
C ARG A 7 -62.07 -15.27 -11.09
N CYS A 8 -61.87 -14.47 -10.04
CA CYS A 8 -62.34 -14.80 -8.67
C CYS A 8 -62.53 -13.54 -7.80
N ARG A 9 -63.51 -13.53 -6.90
CA ARG A 9 -63.88 -12.42 -5.99
C ARG A 9 -64.56 -12.97 -4.72
N PHE A 10 -64.19 -12.46 -3.55
CA PHE A 10 -65.04 -11.78 -2.54
C PHE A 10 -64.46 -11.91 -1.11
N ALA A 11 -64.67 -10.85 -0.31
CA ALA A 11 -64.11 -10.60 1.04
C ALA A 11 -62.55 -10.51 1.08
N PHE A 12 -61.93 -9.62 1.87
CA PHE A 12 -62.44 -8.60 2.80
C PHE A 12 -62.20 -7.18 2.25
N LEU A 13 -63.11 -6.24 2.54
CA LEU A 13 -62.95 -4.80 2.25
C LEU A 13 -63.31 -3.96 3.49
N SER A 14 -62.67 -4.25 4.62
CA SER A 14 -63.00 -3.64 5.92
C SER A 14 -61.87 -3.74 6.96
N PHE A 15 -60.62 -3.48 6.56
CA PHE A 15 -59.48 -3.42 7.50
C PHE A 15 -58.43 -2.36 7.10
N ALA A 16 -58.88 -1.12 6.90
CA ALA A 16 -58.04 -0.01 6.42
C ALA A 16 -58.22 1.30 7.23
N LEU A 17 -58.54 1.21 8.53
CA LEU A 17 -58.49 2.36 9.44
C LEU A 17 -58.41 1.98 10.94
N LEU A 18 -57.40 1.22 11.36
CA LEU A 18 -57.18 0.94 12.79
C LEU A 18 -55.71 0.74 13.17
N LEU A 19 -54.90 1.80 13.12
CA LEU A 19 -53.56 1.81 13.71
C LEU A 19 -53.07 3.25 14.00
N LEU A 20 -53.86 4.03 14.74
CA LEU A 20 -53.50 5.41 15.11
C LEU A 20 -53.94 5.81 16.53
N SER A 21 -53.66 4.94 17.50
CA SER A 21 -53.67 5.29 18.92
C SER A 21 -52.71 4.39 19.71
N VAL A 22 -51.40 4.52 19.44
CA VAL A 22 -50.42 4.20 20.49
C VAL A 22 -50.64 5.24 21.59
N GLY A 23 -51.40 4.87 22.63
CA GLY A 23 -51.61 5.74 23.77
C GLY A 23 -50.28 5.96 24.47
N TRP A 24 -49.76 7.19 24.46
CA TRP A 24 -48.56 7.53 25.21
C TRP A 24 -48.91 7.40 26.70
N GLN A 25 -48.54 6.29 27.33
CA GLN A 25 -48.63 6.11 28.78
C GLN A 25 -47.57 6.96 29.47
N TRP A 26 -47.79 8.28 29.46
CA TRP A 26 -47.10 9.19 30.35
C TRP A 26 -47.35 8.74 31.79
N LEU A 27 -46.27 8.55 32.55
CA LEU A 27 -46.33 8.37 34.00
C LEU A 27 -46.71 9.69 34.68
N GLY A 28 -47.99 10.05 34.58
CA GLY A 28 -48.62 10.99 35.48
C GLY A 28 -48.60 10.45 36.91
N ALA A 29 -48.83 11.34 37.89
CA ALA A 29 -49.00 10.90 39.28
C ALA A 29 -50.21 9.95 39.37
N GLY A 30 -49.93 8.68 39.70
CA GLY A 30 -50.96 7.66 39.91
C GLY A 30 -51.69 7.82 41.26
N PRO A 31 -52.54 6.85 41.65
CA PRO A 31 -53.23 6.86 42.93
C PRO A 31 -52.24 7.07 44.09
N PHE A 32 -52.53 8.05 44.95
CA PHE A 32 -51.77 8.29 46.18
C PHE A 32 -52.58 7.89 47.41
N THR A 33 -51.91 7.35 48.42
CA THR A 33 -52.55 7.03 49.70
C THR A 33 -52.77 8.31 50.50
N TYR A 34 -54.02 8.57 50.87
CA TYR A 34 -54.41 9.62 51.79
C TYR A 34 -54.90 9.00 53.10
N GLN A 35 -54.38 9.48 54.23
CA GLN A 35 -54.79 9.08 55.58
C GLN A 35 -55.28 10.31 56.34
N GLY A 36 -56.41 10.19 57.02
CA GLY A 36 -57.02 11.27 57.79
C GLY A 36 -57.52 10.80 59.16
N LYS A 37 -57.62 11.73 60.12
CA LYS A 37 -58.29 11.49 61.40
C LYS A 37 -59.58 12.31 61.50
N LEU A 38 -60.68 11.65 61.85
CA LEU A 38 -62.00 12.21 62.08
C LEU A 38 -62.29 12.28 63.58
N ILE A 39 -62.73 13.46 64.02
CA ILE A 39 -63.11 13.77 65.38
C ILE A 39 -64.40 14.59 65.30
N LEU A 40 -65.43 14.22 66.07
CA LEU A 40 -66.71 14.92 66.13
C LEU A 40 -66.99 15.30 67.59
N ASN A 41 -67.20 16.59 67.85
CA ASN A 41 -67.46 17.15 69.19
C ASN A 41 -66.42 16.80 70.29
N GLY A 42 -65.24 16.31 69.91
CA GLY A 42 -64.16 15.88 70.81
C GLY A 42 -63.97 14.36 70.90
N GLU A 43 -64.94 13.57 70.43
CA GLU A 43 -64.87 12.11 70.37
C GLU A 43 -64.36 11.63 69.00
N VAL A 44 -63.75 10.44 68.96
CA VAL A 44 -63.33 9.82 67.69
C VAL A 44 -64.53 9.24 66.95
N VAL A 45 -64.51 9.31 65.62
CA VAL A 45 -65.51 8.65 64.77
C VAL A 45 -65.09 7.19 64.55
N GLU A 46 -65.98 6.24 64.79
CA GLU A 46 -65.74 4.81 64.60
C GLU A 46 -66.78 4.23 63.64
N GLY A 47 -66.39 3.22 62.85
CA GLY A 47 -67.26 2.55 61.87
C GLY A 47 -67.22 3.16 60.46
N PRO A 48 -68.06 2.66 59.53
CA PRO A 48 -68.02 3.07 58.12
C PRO A 48 -68.59 4.48 57.92
N VAL A 49 -67.91 5.29 57.10
CA VAL A 49 -68.37 6.61 56.66
C VAL A 49 -68.31 6.75 55.14
N THR A 50 -69.18 7.58 54.58
CA THR A 50 -69.09 7.97 53.17
C THR A 50 -68.23 9.23 53.05
N LEU A 51 -67.13 9.13 52.32
CA LEU A 51 -66.21 10.23 52.05
C LEU A 51 -66.36 10.68 50.59
N LEU A 52 -66.46 11.99 50.38
CA LEU A 52 -66.40 12.58 49.05
C LEU A 52 -65.28 13.61 49.01
N PHE A 53 -64.36 13.44 48.06
CA PHE A 53 -63.20 14.29 47.85
C PHE A 53 -63.32 15.09 46.56
N ARG A 54 -62.93 16.36 46.62
CA ARG A 54 -62.74 17.24 45.45
C ARG A 54 -61.41 17.97 45.57
N LEU A 55 -60.74 18.17 44.45
CA LEU A 55 -59.46 18.88 44.38
C LEU A 55 -59.68 20.26 43.75
N TYR A 56 -59.06 21.30 44.29
CA TYR A 56 -59.21 22.69 43.86
C TYR A 56 -57.86 23.37 43.59
N ASP A 57 -57.90 24.46 42.81
CA ASP A 57 -56.76 25.34 42.52
C ASP A 57 -56.49 26.41 43.59
N SER A 58 -57.34 26.48 44.62
CA SER A 58 -57.39 27.57 45.59
C SER A 58 -58.01 27.13 46.93
N PRO A 59 -57.63 27.76 48.07
CA PRO A 59 -58.16 27.41 49.39
C PRO A 59 -59.66 27.71 49.56
N ALA A 60 -60.20 28.65 48.78
CA ALA A 60 -61.61 29.01 48.75
C ALA A 60 -61.99 29.46 47.33
N GLY A 61 -63.07 28.89 46.79
CA GLY A 61 -63.50 29.09 45.40
C GLY A 61 -64.18 27.86 44.82
N PHE A 62 -64.75 27.99 43.62
CA PHE A 62 -65.55 26.93 42.98
C PHE A 62 -64.84 26.19 41.84
N ASN A 63 -63.57 26.53 41.52
CA ASN A 63 -62.84 25.95 40.39
C ASN A 63 -62.23 24.57 40.73
N GLN A 64 -63.04 23.51 40.57
CA GLN A 64 -62.61 22.13 40.78
C GLN A 64 -61.64 21.68 39.67
N ILE A 65 -60.58 20.97 40.06
CA ILE A 65 -59.57 20.36 39.20
C ILE A 65 -59.72 18.85 39.26
N GLY A 66 -59.98 18.19 38.13
CA GLY A 66 -60.11 16.73 38.06
C GLY A 66 -61.42 16.18 38.62
N ALA A 67 -61.48 14.86 38.77
CA ALA A 67 -62.70 14.14 39.14
C ALA A 67 -63.19 14.44 40.58
N THR A 68 -64.48 14.23 40.83
CA THR A 68 -65.01 14.08 42.19
C THR A 68 -64.87 12.62 42.58
N LEU A 69 -64.22 12.31 43.71
CA LEU A 69 -64.01 10.94 44.16
C LEU A 69 -64.97 10.63 45.31
N LEU A 70 -65.91 9.72 45.08
CA LEU A 70 -66.79 9.16 46.10
C LEU A 70 -66.18 7.84 46.59
N GLN A 71 -66.06 7.70 47.91
CA GLN A 71 -65.64 6.47 48.58
C GLN A 71 -66.73 6.13 49.61
N GLU A 72 -67.47 5.05 49.36
CA GLU A 72 -68.56 4.57 50.22
C GLU A 72 -68.02 3.53 51.21
N GLU A 73 -68.69 3.39 52.37
CA GLU A 73 -68.34 2.42 53.43
C GLU A 73 -66.87 2.44 53.90
N VAL A 74 -66.20 3.60 53.87
CA VAL A 74 -64.80 3.74 54.30
C VAL A 74 -64.70 3.46 55.80
N ALA A 75 -64.02 2.38 56.17
CA ALA A 75 -63.80 2.02 57.56
C ALA A 75 -62.97 3.08 58.30
N VAL A 76 -63.46 3.51 59.46
CA VAL A 76 -62.75 4.37 60.41
C VAL A 76 -62.53 3.58 61.70
N GLU A 77 -61.27 3.46 62.12
CA GLU A 77 -60.85 2.77 63.36
C GLU A 77 -59.93 3.69 64.19
N GLY A 78 -60.23 3.89 65.48
CA GLY A 78 -59.49 4.82 66.34
C GLY A 78 -59.62 6.30 65.91
N GLY A 79 -60.68 6.62 65.17
CA GLY A 79 -60.84 7.87 64.42
C GLY A 79 -60.07 7.96 63.11
N VAL A 80 -59.28 6.97 62.70
CA VAL A 80 -58.39 7.06 61.52
C VAL A 80 -58.95 6.28 60.33
N PHE A 81 -58.87 6.85 59.14
CA PHE A 81 -59.18 6.17 57.88
C PHE A 81 -58.00 6.30 56.89
N THR A 82 -57.89 5.34 55.97
CA THR A 82 -56.88 5.35 54.89
C THR A 82 -57.56 4.98 53.57
N THR A 83 -57.34 5.76 52.51
CA THR A 83 -57.92 5.52 51.18
C THR A 83 -56.93 5.87 50.06
N ALA A 84 -57.08 5.26 48.90
CA ALA A 84 -56.38 5.68 47.68
C ALA A 84 -57.19 6.76 46.96
N LEU A 85 -56.52 7.83 46.53
CA LEU A 85 -57.12 8.91 45.74
C LEU A 85 -56.44 8.98 44.37
N ASP A 86 -57.21 8.81 43.30
CA ASP A 86 -56.82 9.05 41.91
C ASP A 86 -57.79 10.05 41.29
N PHE A 87 -57.35 11.29 41.11
CA PHE A 87 -58.14 12.38 40.54
C PHE A 87 -58.08 12.43 39.00
N GLY A 88 -57.35 11.50 38.37
CA GLY A 88 -57.03 11.47 36.96
C GLY A 88 -55.67 12.12 36.62
N PRO A 89 -55.16 11.89 35.40
CA PRO A 89 -53.86 12.42 34.96
C PRO A 89 -53.86 13.95 34.86
N HIS A 90 -52.66 14.54 34.92
CA HIS A 90 -52.38 15.98 34.77
C HIS A 90 -52.98 16.93 35.83
N VAL A 91 -53.73 16.44 36.83
CA VAL A 91 -54.31 17.31 37.88
C VAL A 91 -53.25 17.98 38.77
N PHE A 92 -52.12 17.33 39.03
CA PHE A 92 -50.97 17.87 39.76
C PHE A 92 -49.91 18.38 38.77
N THR A 93 -49.70 19.71 38.72
CA THR A 93 -48.87 20.38 37.71
C THR A 93 -47.67 21.14 38.32
N GLY A 94 -47.13 20.66 39.44
CA GLY A 94 -46.05 21.35 40.18
C GLY A 94 -46.49 22.56 41.00
N THR A 95 -47.75 22.99 40.91
CA THR A 95 -48.37 23.96 41.83
C THR A 95 -49.22 23.23 42.88
N ALA A 96 -49.41 23.85 44.05
CA ALA A 96 -50.22 23.28 45.14
C ALA A 96 -51.69 23.07 44.73
N ARG A 97 -52.37 22.20 45.48
CA ARG A 97 -53.80 21.91 45.32
C ARG A 97 -54.50 21.89 46.67
N TRP A 98 -55.81 22.09 46.68
CA TRP A 98 -56.61 22.14 47.89
C TRP A 98 -57.67 21.05 47.90
N LEU A 99 -57.54 20.11 48.84
CA LEU A 99 -58.45 18.99 49.03
C LEU A 99 -59.64 19.42 49.89
N GLU A 100 -60.82 19.42 49.29
CA GLU A 100 -62.09 19.45 49.99
C GLU A 100 -62.49 18.03 50.36
N ILE A 101 -62.93 17.84 51.59
CA ILE A 101 -63.37 16.55 52.13
C ILE A 101 -64.79 16.73 52.68
N THR A 102 -65.73 15.92 52.20
CA THR A 102 -67.08 15.84 52.73
C THR A 102 -67.25 14.49 53.43
N VAL A 103 -67.74 14.49 54.67
CA VAL A 103 -67.98 13.28 55.46
C VAL A 103 -69.47 13.21 55.75
N ASN A 104 -70.16 12.17 55.28
CA ASN A 104 -71.61 11.99 55.48
C ASN A 104 -72.42 13.28 55.19
N ASN A 105 -72.16 13.91 54.03
CA ASN A 105 -72.69 15.20 53.56
C ASN A 105 -72.28 16.47 54.34
N ALA A 106 -71.47 16.39 55.40
CA ALA A 106 -70.86 17.56 56.05
C ALA A 106 -69.50 17.91 55.42
N VAL A 107 -69.37 19.13 54.87
CA VAL A 107 -68.10 19.61 54.28
C VAL A 107 -67.15 20.07 55.38
N LEU A 108 -65.93 19.52 55.41
CA LEU A 108 -64.87 19.94 56.32
C LEU A 108 -64.19 21.21 55.81
N SER A 109 -63.93 22.16 56.72
CA SER A 109 -63.32 23.46 56.44
C SER A 109 -62.21 23.76 57.46
N PRO A 110 -61.06 24.35 57.05
CA PRO A 110 -60.69 24.72 55.68
C PRO A 110 -60.29 23.52 54.81
N ARG A 111 -60.24 23.73 53.48
CA ARG A 111 -59.66 22.76 52.54
C ARG A 111 -58.17 22.54 52.83
N GLN A 112 -57.70 21.30 52.79
CA GLN A 112 -56.32 20.95 53.12
C GLN A 112 -55.38 21.17 51.93
N SER A 113 -54.21 21.76 52.16
CA SER A 113 -53.21 21.96 51.09
C SER A 113 -52.45 20.65 50.81
N ILE A 114 -52.59 20.12 49.60
CA ILE A 114 -51.67 19.13 49.03
C ILE A 114 -50.54 19.89 48.36
N LEU A 115 -49.37 19.87 48.97
CA LEU A 115 -48.13 20.31 48.34
C LEU A 115 -47.73 19.32 47.24
N PRO A 116 -47.15 19.79 46.11
CA PRO A 116 -46.63 18.88 45.10
C PRO A 116 -45.51 18.01 45.69
N ALA A 117 -45.55 16.71 45.42
CA ALA A 117 -44.41 15.83 45.63
C ALA A 117 -43.20 16.36 44.83
N PRO A 118 -41.95 16.11 45.27
CA PRO A 118 -40.75 16.58 44.57
C PRO A 118 -40.64 15.95 43.18
N MET A 119 -41.16 16.65 42.17
CA MET A 119 -41.01 16.27 40.77
C MET A 119 -39.53 16.36 40.38
N ALA A 120 -39.06 15.41 39.58
CA ALA A 120 -37.76 15.49 38.93
C ALA A 120 -37.79 16.58 37.83
N GLN A 121 -37.63 17.85 38.22
CA GLN A 121 -37.53 19.01 37.31
C GLN A 121 -36.30 18.96 36.37
N HIS A 122 -35.45 17.93 36.53
CA HIS A 122 -34.23 17.70 35.77
C HIS A 122 -34.20 16.32 35.10
N ALA A 123 -35.33 15.89 34.53
CA ALA A 123 -35.28 15.07 33.33
C ALA A 123 -34.99 16.01 32.14
N PRO A 124 -33.76 16.06 31.60
CA PRO A 124 -33.41 17.03 30.57
C PRO A 124 -34.18 16.75 29.28
N SER A 125 -34.56 17.81 28.58
CA SER A 125 -35.17 17.83 27.22
C SER A 125 -34.36 17.07 26.15
N ASP A 126 -33.13 16.75 26.49
CA ASP A 126 -32.07 16.37 25.59
C ASP A 126 -32.07 14.86 25.31
N ILE A 127 -32.63 14.08 26.25
CA ILE A 127 -32.91 12.64 26.10
C ILE A 127 -34.33 12.48 25.54
N ARG A 128 -34.42 11.90 24.34
CA ARG A 128 -35.68 11.68 23.62
C ARG A 128 -36.26 10.28 23.87
N ALA A 129 -37.55 10.12 23.56
CA ALA A 129 -38.29 8.87 23.74
C ALA A 129 -37.82 7.69 22.86
N ASP A 130 -37.01 7.96 21.82
CA ASP A 130 -36.32 6.96 21.00
C ASP A 130 -34.96 6.52 21.59
N GLY A 131 -34.54 7.12 22.72
CA GLY A 131 -33.22 6.90 23.32
C GLY A 131 -32.10 7.77 22.74
N SER A 132 -32.39 8.66 21.79
CA SER A 132 -31.40 9.61 21.26
C SER A 132 -31.11 10.73 22.26
N LEU A 133 -29.84 11.14 22.36
CA LEU A 133 -29.37 12.25 23.20
C LEU A 133 -28.81 13.35 22.30
N VAL A 134 -29.22 14.61 22.47
CA VAL A 134 -28.59 15.74 21.78
C VAL A 134 -28.34 16.91 22.72
N ALA A 135 -27.08 17.31 22.86
CA ALA A 135 -26.65 18.48 23.64
C ALA A 135 -25.90 19.47 22.72
N ALA A 136 -26.19 20.77 22.84
CA ALA A 136 -25.56 21.83 22.06
C ALA A 136 -24.96 22.91 22.95
N ALA A 137 -23.82 23.48 22.51
CA ALA A 137 -23.32 24.75 23.03
C ALA A 137 -24.04 25.88 22.26
N GLY A 138 -24.82 26.69 22.98
CA GLY A 138 -25.90 27.45 22.35
C GLY A 138 -25.50 28.71 21.59
N VAL A 139 -26.11 28.88 20.41
CA VAL A 139 -26.51 30.19 19.85
C VAL A 139 -28.00 30.11 19.52
N MET A 140 -28.78 31.06 20.04
CA MET A 140 -30.24 31.22 19.89
C MET A 140 -31.13 30.07 20.37
N ALA A 141 -31.56 30.18 21.64
CA ALA A 141 -32.98 30.13 22.07
C ALA A 141 -33.94 29.03 21.54
N ALA A 142 -33.44 27.87 21.10
CA ALA A 142 -34.29 26.74 20.71
C ALA A 142 -34.69 25.91 21.93
N THR A 143 -36.00 25.77 22.18
CA THR A 143 -36.56 24.91 23.26
C THR A 143 -36.47 23.41 22.97
N ALA A 144 -35.90 23.02 21.83
CA ALA A 144 -35.41 21.68 21.53
C ALA A 144 -34.17 21.79 20.62
N VAL A 145 -33.07 21.14 20.98
CA VAL A 145 -31.85 21.12 20.14
C VAL A 145 -32.14 20.32 18.87
N PRO A 146 -31.92 20.86 17.65
CA PRO A 146 -32.31 20.19 16.41
C PRO A 146 -31.48 18.93 16.13
N LEU A 147 -32.16 17.88 15.64
CA LEU A 147 -31.56 16.64 15.13
C LEU A 147 -31.02 16.76 13.70
N SER A 148 -31.41 17.82 12.99
CA SER A 148 -31.29 18.00 11.55
C SER A 148 -30.85 19.44 11.22
N GLY A 149 -30.18 19.62 10.08
CA GLY A 149 -29.67 20.89 9.60
C GLY A 149 -28.37 21.34 10.30
N PRO A 150 -27.91 22.58 10.04
CA PRO A 150 -26.65 23.09 10.55
C PRO A 150 -26.65 23.38 12.06
N GLY A 151 -25.47 23.34 12.67
CA GLY A 151 -25.24 23.79 14.05
C GLY A 151 -24.16 23.00 14.79
N ASP A 152 -23.81 23.49 15.99
CA ASP A 152 -22.84 22.85 16.88
C ASP A 152 -23.56 21.91 17.85
N ARG A 153 -23.30 20.60 17.77
CA ARG A 153 -23.96 19.59 18.60
C ARG A 153 -23.10 18.37 18.92
N LEU A 154 -23.36 17.77 20.08
CA LEU A 154 -23.14 16.37 20.38
C LEU A 154 -24.48 15.66 20.18
N GLN A 155 -24.50 14.59 19.38
CA GLN A 155 -25.70 13.82 19.04
C GLN A 155 -25.39 12.33 19.09
N TRP A 156 -26.05 11.61 19.99
CA TRP A 156 -26.26 10.17 19.89
C TRP A 156 -27.61 9.94 19.22
N ASN A 157 -27.62 9.31 18.05
CA ASN A 157 -28.82 8.82 17.40
C ASN A 157 -28.93 7.31 17.70
N ALA A 158 -29.96 6.93 18.45
CA ALA A 158 -30.17 5.55 18.87
C ALA A 158 -30.61 4.60 17.74
N PRO A 159 -31.54 4.95 16.82
CA PRO A 159 -31.94 4.08 15.69
C PRO A 159 -30.77 3.62 14.80
N ASN A 160 -29.81 4.50 14.52
CA ASN A 160 -28.61 4.19 13.75
C ASN A 160 -27.43 3.77 14.66
N ALA A 161 -27.60 3.72 15.98
CA ALA A 161 -26.56 3.50 16.99
C ALA A 161 -25.28 4.32 16.73
N SER A 162 -25.44 5.61 16.40
CA SER A 162 -24.40 6.45 15.82
C SER A 162 -24.13 7.73 16.62
N PHE A 163 -22.88 8.19 16.61
CA PHE A 163 -22.41 9.31 17.41
C PHE A 163 -21.85 10.44 16.54
N ARG A 164 -22.19 11.69 16.88
CA ARG A 164 -21.71 12.92 16.25
C ARG A 164 -21.25 13.92 17.32
N ALA A 165 -20.13 14.62 17.10
CA ALA A 165 -19.69 15.69 17.99
C ALA A 165 -18.88 16.79 17.27
N GLY A 166 -19.31 18.05 17.40
CA GLY A 166 -18.66 19.21 16.78
C GLY A 166 -19.65 20.08 16.03
N SER A 167 -19.33 20.46 14.80
CA SER A 167 -20.08 21.42 13.99
C SER A 167 -20.48 20.83 12.64
N VAL A 168 -21.65 21.19 12.11
CA VAL A 168 -22.09 20.82 10.76
C VAL A 168 -22.74 22.01 10.06
N SER A 169 -22.42 22.20 8.78
CA SER A 169 -22.90 23.33 7.94
C SER A 169 -24.11 23.01 7.07
N GLY A 170 -24.62 21.77 7.12
CA GLY A 170 -25.74 21.28 6.31
C GLY A 170 -26.40 20.04 6.92
N ASP A 171 -26.92 19.17 6.06
CA ASP A 171 -27.74 17.98 6.37
C ASP A 171 -26.95 16.71 6.73
N HIS A 172 -25.63 16.78 6.74
CA HIS A 172 -24.74 15.61 6.86
C HIS A 172 -24.88 14.81 8.16
N TRP A 173 -25.51 15.37 9.21
CA TRP A 173 -25.77 14.73 10.51
C TRP A 173 -27.27 14.50 10.76
N ASP A 174 -28.08 14.58 9.72
CA ASP A 174 -29.51 14.33 9.76
C ASP A 174 -29.73 12.80 9.65
N PRO A 175 -30.76 12.21 10.30
CA PRO A 175 -30.90 10.76 10.47
C PRO A 175 -30.73 9.91 9.19
N GLU A 176 -31.21 10.40 8.06
CA GLU A 176 -31.12 9.81 6.72
C GLU A 176 -29.69 9.75 6.15
N ASN A 177 -28.78 10.60 6.64
CA ASN A 177 -27.39 10.68 6.21
C ASN A 177 -26.42 9.89 7.14
N LEU A 178 -26.92 9.24 8.19
CA LEU A 178 -26.12 8.53 9.20
C LEU A 178 -25.89 7.06 8.86
N GLY A 179 -24.63 6.62 8.80
CA GLY A 179 -24.32 5.19 8.76
C GLY A 179 -24.70 4.48 10.06
N LEU A 180 -25.13 3.23 9.98
CA LEU A 180 -25.34 2.38 11.17
C LEU A 180 -24.01 2.19 11.91
N TRP A 181 -24.03 2.22 13.25
CA TRP A 181 -22.85 2.08 14.12
C TRP A 181 -21.70 3.06 13.82
N SER A 182 -22.01 4.21 13.19
CA SER A 182 -20.99 5.16 12.71
C SER A 182 -20.62 6.24 13.72
N PHE A 183 -19.36 6.70 13.67
CA PHE A 183 -18.84 7.79 14.48
C PHE A 183 -18.33 8.93 13.59
N ALA A 184 -18.74 10.17 13.84
CA ALA A 184 -18.14 11.34 13.20
C ALA A 184 -17.84 12.46 14.21
N ALA A 185 -16.66 13.07 14.16
CA ALA A 185 -16.36 14.24 14.98
C ALA A 185 -15.46 15.29 14.30
N GLY A 186 -15.70 16.55 14.61
CA GLY A 186 -15.07 17.72 13.99
C GLY A 186 -16.09 18.65 13.32
N MET A 187 -15.63 19.48 12.39
CA MET A 187 -16.48 20.34 11.56
C MET A 187 -16.76 19.65 10.22
N ASP A 188 -18.02 19.44 9.85
CA ASP A 188 -18.45 18.77 8.60
C ASP A 188 -17.89 17.34 8.40
N ALA A 189 -17.59 16.61 9.48
CA ALA A 189 -17.17 15.22 9.41
C ALA A 189 -18.37 14.31 9.04
N ARG A 190 -18.28 13.55 7.94
CA ARG A 190 -19.38 12.70 7.42
C ARG A 190 -19.03 11.22 7.55
N ALA A 191 -19.72 10.51 8.45
CA ALA A 191 -19.66 9.04 8.56
C ALA A 191 -20.99 8.42 8.11
N SER A 192 -21.13 8.18 6.80
CA SER A 192 -22.39 7.68 6.20
C SER A 192 -22.34 6.21 5.80
N GLY A 193 -21.18 5.56 5.91
CA GLY A 193 -21.07 4.11 5.76
C GLY A 193 -21.45 3.35 7.03
N GLU A 194 -21.97 2.13 6.90
CA GLU A 194 -22.11 1.20 8.03
C GLU A 194 -20.76 1.00 8.72
N ASN A 195 -20.71 0.99 10.06
CA ASN A 195 -19.50 0.82 10.86
C ASN A 195 -18.35 1.78 10.49
N SER A 196 -18.66 2.97 9.94
CA SER A 196 -17.66 3.94 9.47
C SER A 196 -17.24 4.96 10.53
N PHE A 197 -15.99 5.42 10.45
CA PHE A 197 -15.38 6.36 11.39
C PHE A 197 -14.80 7.58 10.66
N ALA A 198 -15.25 8.79 10.99
CA ALA A 198 -14.74 10.05 10.44
C ALA A 198 -14.24 11.00 11.54
N PHE A 199 -13.01 11.49 11.45
CA PHE A 199 -12.46 12.46 12.41
C PHE A 199 -11.67 13.59 11.75
N GLY A 200 -12.05 14.83 12.05
CA GLY A 200 -11.42 16.05 11.56
C GLY A 200 -12.29 16.83 10.57
N ARG A 201 -11.86 18.06 10.26
CA ARG A 201 -12.61 18.98 9.39
C ARG A 201 -12.83 18.38 7.99
N GLN A 202 -14.08 18.26 7.55
CA GLN A 202 -14.47 17.68 6.26
C GLN A 202 -13.86 16.29 5.98
N ALA A 203 -13.67 15.47 7.03
CA ALA A 203 -13.32 14.06 6.87
C ALA A 203 -14.56 13.25 6.44
N VAL A 204 -14.43 12.37 5.45
CA VAL A 204 -15.55 11.63 4.84
C VAL A 204 -15.28 10.14 4.86
N ALA A 205 -16.06 9.38 5.63
CA ALA A 205 -16.10 7.92 5.61
C ALA A 205 -17.48 7.48 5.09
N SER A 206 -17.59 7.23 3.79
CA SER A 206 -18.86 6.85 3.14
C SER A 206 -18.93 5.36 2.77
N GLY A 207 -17.79 4.66 2.74
CA GLY A 207 -17.76 3.22 2.54
C GLY A 207 -18.13 2.44 3.82
N PRO A 208 -18.76 1.26 3.72
CA PRO A 208 -18.90 0.33 4.85
C PRO A 208 -17.53 -0.01 5.45
N TYR A 209 -17.42 0.00 6.79
CA TYR A 209 -16.19 -0.22 7.56
C TYR A 209 -15.04 0.76 7.21
N ALA A 210 -15.33 1.89 6.55
CA ALA A 210 -14.31 2.86 6.14
C ALA A 210 -13.86 3.76 7.30
N THR A 211 -12.59 4.13 7.31
CA THR A 211 -11.98 5.03 8.31
C THR A 211 -11.35 6.24 7.62
N ALA A 212 -11.78 7.44 7.99
CA ALA A 212 -11.25 8.71 7.49
C ALA A 212 -10.78 9.60 8.66
N LEU A 213 -9.47 9.81 8.80
CA LEU A 213 -8.89 10.62 9.88
C LEU A 213 -7.96 11.69 9.31
N GLY A 214 -8.36 12.96 9.41
CA GLY A 214 -7.54 14.08 8.94
C GLY A 214 -8.38 15.25 8.44
N GLY A 215 -8.11 16.44 8.97
CA GLY A 215 -8.84 17.65 8.61
C GLY A 215 -8.37 18.31 7.32
N SER A 216 -9.30 19.01 6.66
CA SER A 216 -9.06 20.01 5.64
C SER A 216 -8.38 21.27 6.19
N ASN A 217 -7.69 21.99 5.31
CA ASN A 217 -7.48 23.44 5.46
C ASN A 217 -8.48 24.21 4.58
N LEU A 218 -8.42 25.55 4.58
CA LEU A 218 -9.36 26.40 3.84
C LEU A 218 -9.52 26.05 2.35
N ASN A 219 -8.49 25.47 1.70
CA ASN A 219 -8.44 25.27 0.25
C ASN A 219 -8.37 23.80 -0.18
N ASN A 220 -8.51 22.82 0.73
CA ASN A 220 -8.24 21.41 0.44
C ASN A 220 -9.21 20.48 1.18
N PRO A 221 -9.67 19.36 0.60
CA PRO A 221 -10.53 18.39 1.31
C PRO A 221 -9.82 17.73 2.49
N GLY A 222 -10.60 17.18 3.42
CA GLY A 222 -10.10 16.31 4.49
C GLY A 222 -9.70 14.92 3.98
N ALA A 223 -9.52 13.97 4.89
CA ALA A 223 -9.37 12.56 4.55
C ALA A 223 -10.70 12.00 3.99
N ALA A 224 -10.66 11.21 2.92
CA ALA A 224 -11.82 10.64 2.27
C ALA A 224 -11.65 9.13 2.02
N ALA A 225 -12.43 8.30 2.72
CA ALA A 225 -12.49 6.86 2.54
C ALA A 225 -13.90 6.47 2.03
N THR A 226 -14.00 6.22 0.72
CA THR A 226 -15.30 6.17 0.02
C THR A 226 -15.75 4.78 -0.39
N ALA A 227 -14.84 3.81 -0.45
CA ALA A 227 -15.14 2.40 -0.72
C ALA A 227 -15.03 1.53 0.55
N SER A 228 -15.61 0.32 0.50
CA SER A 228 -15.67 -0.58 1.66
C SER A 228 -14.27 -0.93 2.18
N TYR A 229 -14.09 -0.92 3.51
CA TYR A 229 -12.82 -1.15 4.20
C TYR A 229 -11.70 -0.14 3.83
N GLY A 230 -12.02 0.99 3.19
CA GLY A 230 -11.04 2.02 2.86
C GLY A 230 -10.49 2.73 4.10
N ILE A 231 -9.18 2.99 4.13
CA ILE A 231 -8.51 3.75 5.21
C ILE A 231 -7.84 4.98 4.61
N ALA A 232 -8.34 6.16 4.92
CA ALA A 232 -7.75 7.44 4.55
C ALA A 232 -7.24 8.19 5.79
N MET A 233 -5.96 8.51 5.85
CA MET A 233 -5.36 9.23 6.97
C MET A 233 -4.48 10.40 6.52
N GLY A 234 -4.85 11.61 6.91
CA GLY A 234 -4.16 12.86 6.58
C GLY A 234 -4.93 13.77 5.62
N MET A 235 -4.51 15.03 5.56
CA MET A 235 -5.15 16.04 4.70
C MET A 235 -4.98 15.68 3.22
N LYS A 236 -6.10 15.64 2.47
CA LYS A 236 -6.22 15.12 1.09
C LYS A 236 -5.93 13.62 0.92
N ALA A 237 -5.86 12.82 1.98
CA ALA A 237 -5.75 11.37 1.83
C ALA A 237 -7.05 10.81 1.21
N SER A 238 -6.94 9.96 0.19
CA SER A 238 -8.09 9.46 -0.58
C SER A 238 -8.00 7.95 -0.78
N ALA A 239 -8.89 7.19 -0.14
CA ALA A 239 -9.02 5.75 -0.27
C ALA A 239 -10.35 5.40 -0.95
N SER A 240 -10.31 5.20 -2.27
CA SER A 240 -11.49 4.95 -3.11
C SER A 240 -11.54 3.55 -3.74
N GLY A 241 -10.49 2.75 -3.56
CA GLY A 241 -10.52 1.31 -3.83
C GLY A 241 -11.05 0.52 -2.63
N THR A 242 -11.73 -0.60 -2.88
CA THR A 242 -12.15 -1.52 -1.80
C THR A 242 -10.91 -2.06 -1.08
N GLY A 243 -10.85 -1.91 0.25
CA GLY A 243 -9.69 -2.27 1.08
C GLY A 243 -8.44 -1.43 0.81
N ALA A 244 -8.55 -0.27 0.15
CA ALA A 244 -7.42 0.58 -0.16
C ALA A 244 -6.97 1.42 1.06
N VAL A 245 -5.68 1.69 1.16
CA VAL A 245 -5.06 2.39 2.30
C VAL A 245 -4.25 3.59 1.80
N ALA A 246 -4.71 4.80 2.08
CA ALA A 246 -4.04 6.06 1.76
C ALA A 246 -3.64 6.80 3.04
N ILE A 247 -2.35 6.84 3.36
CA ILE A 247 -1.85 7.47 4.60
C ILE A 247 -0.77 8.49 4.27
N GLY A 248 -1.09 9.78 4.36
CA GLY A 248 -0.12 10.85 4.16
C GLY A 248 -0.72 12.25 4.23
N VAL A 249 0.11 13.23 4.60
CA VAL A 249 -0.26 14.64 4.69
C VAL A 249 0.47 15.41 3.59
N THR A 250 -0.27 16.18 2.81
CA THR A 250 0.25 16.97 1.69
C THR A 250 -0.19 18.43 1.80
N THR A 251 0.71 19.37 1.52
CA THR A 251 0.43 20.82 1.57
C THR A 251 -0.40 21.29 0.36
N SER A 252 -0.85 22.54 0.40
CA SER A 252 -2.10 23.00 -0.22
C SER A 252 -2.22 22.94 -1.75
N THR A 253 -1.14 22.68 -2.50
CA THR A 253 -1.14 22.70 -3.98
C THR A 253 -0.87 21.35 -4.63
N ALA A 254 -0.31 20.37 -3.93
CA ALA A 254 0.07 19.08 -4.51
C ALA A 254 -1.07 18.04 -4.47
N VAL A 255 -0.95 17.00 -5.29
CA VAL A 255 -1.87 15.84 -5.28
C VAL A 255 -1.77 15.14 -3.92
N GLY A 256 -2.93 14.79 -3.36
CA GLY A 256 -3.03 14.08 -2.09
C GLY A 256 -2.43 12.68 -2.14
N THR A 257 -2.40 11.99 -1.01
CA THR A 257 -2.02 10.57 -0.99
C THR A 257 -3.23 9.77 -1.42
N THR A 258 -3.14 9.00 -2.51
CA THR A 258 -4.31 8.42 -3.21
C THR A 258 -4.13 6.91 -3.38
N ALA A 259 -5.11 6.13 -2.93
CA ALA A 259 -5.20 4.69 -3.12
C ALA A 259 -6.58 4.34 -3.70
N SER A 260 -6.64 4.13 -5.02
CA SER A 260 -7.88 3.92 -5.78
C SER A 260 -8.01 2.50 -6.35
N GLY A 261 -6.91 1.75 -6.45
CA GLY A 261 -6.94 0.34 -6.80
C GLY A 261 -7.50 -0.53 -5.67
N VAL A 262 -8.17 -1.64 -6.01
CA VAL A 262 -8.66 -2.62 -5.02
C VAL A 262 -7.47 -3.21 -4.26
N GLY A 263 -7.48 -3.09 -2.93
CA GLY A 263 -6.36 -3.49 -2.07
C GLY A 263 -5.05 -2.72 -2.30
N SER A 264 -5.10 -1.54 -2.92
CA SER A 264 -3.91 -0.70 -3.15
C SER A 264 -3.50 0.08 -1.90
N VAL A 265 -2.21 0.42 -1.81
CA VAL A 265 -1.64 1.08 -0.61
C VAL A 265 -0.73 2.24 -1.04
N ALA A 266 -1.03 3.44 -0.55
CA ALA A 266 -0.27 4.67 -0.81
C ALA A 266 0.19 5.32 0.51
N LEU A 267 1.51 5.45 0.73
CA LEU A 267 2.09 5.88 2.01
C LEU A 267 3.06 7.06 1.87
N GLY A 268 2.77 8.17 2.53
CA GLY A 268 3.52 9.41 2.49
C GLY A 268 3.07 10.36 1.38
N SER A 269 3.34 11.66 1.55
CA SER A 269 2.81 12.75 0.71
C SER A 269 2.89 12.46 -0.79
N SER A 270 1.78 12.69 -1.48
CA SER A 270 1.65 12.59 -2.94
C SER A 270 2.02 11.23 -3.54
N SER A 271 1.97 10.16 -2.73
CA SER A 271 2.04 8.79 -3.25
C SER A 271 0.70 8.39 -3.86
N VAL A 272 0.73 7.68 -4.99
CA VAL A 272 -0.45 7.36 -5.80
C VAL A 272 -0.44 5.88 -6.16
N ALA A 273 -1.44 5.12 -5.73
CA ALA A 273 -1.60 3.69 -5.96
C ALA A 273 -2.96 3.42 -6.63
N GLU A 274 -2.96 3.31 -7.97
CA GLU A 274 -4.19 3.21 -8.78
C GLU A 274 -4.42 1.79 -9.30
N GLY A 275 -3.35 1.00 -9.45
CA GLY A 275 -3.46 -0.40 -9.84
C GLY A 275 -4.04 -1.28 -8.72
N PRO A 276 -4.88 -2.29 -9.02
CA PRO A 276 -5.22 -3.35 -8.08
C PRO A 276 -3.99 -3.95 -7.41
N ARG A 277 -4.01 -4.09 -6.08
CA ARG A 277 -2.88 -4.57 -5.24
C ARG A 277 -1.57 -3.77 -5.36
N SER A 278 -1.58 -2.60 -5.99
CA SER A 278 -0.37 -1.76 -6.17
C SER A 278 0.07 -1.08 -4.87
N PHE A 279 1.36 -0.76 -4.77
CA PHE A 279 1.99 -0.23 -3.57
C PHE A 279 2.89 0.98 -3.90
N ALA A 280 2.55 2.16 -3.36
CA ALA A 280 3.21 3.43 -3.65
C ALA A 280 3.72 4.11 -2.38
N VAL A 281 4.98 4.56 -2.36
CA VAL A 281 5.60 5.15 -1.15
C VAL A 281 6.45 6.37 -1.47
N MET A 282 6.41 7.39 -0.60
CA MET A 282 7.24 8.61 -0.67
C MET A 282 7.14 9.37 -2.02
N GLY A 283 5.95 9.46 -2.60
CA GLY A 283 5.71 10.17 -3.86
C GLY A 283 5.99 9.34 -5.13
N GLY A 284 5.99 8.00 -5.00
CA GLY A 284 5.90 7.09 -6.14
C GLY A 284 4.48 7.01 -6.71
N ARG A 285 4.37 6.58 -7.97
CA ARG A 285 3.12 6.32 -8.70
C ARG A 285 3.08 4.86 -9.15
N ALA A 286 2.18 4.06 -8.58
CA ALA A 286 1.98 2.64 -8.87
C ALA A 286 0.63 2.47 -9.56
N GLU A 287 0.64 2.38 -10.88
CA GLU A 287 -0.56 2.48 -11.74
C GLU A 287 -0.92 1.13 -12.37
N GLY A 288 0.07 0.25 -12.57
CA GLY A 288 -0.18 -1.12 -13.01
C GLY A 288 -0.70 -2.00 -11.86
N SER A 289 -1.47 -3.04 -12.17
CA SER A 289 -1.81 -4.05 -11.17
C SER A 289 -0.52 -4.69 -10.61
N ASP A 290 -0.51 -4.98 -9.31
CA ASP A 290 0.62 -5.59 -8.59
C ASP A 290 1.94 -4.80 -8.65
N SER A 291 1.88 -3.52 -9.09
CA SER A 291 3.06 -2.68 -9.26
C SER A 291 3.58 -2.05 -7.96
N LEU A 292 4.88 -1.74 -7.93
CA LEU A 292 5.58 -1.18 -6.77
C LEU A 292 6.34 0.10 -7.17
N ALA A 293 6.00 1.25 -6.57
CA ALA A 293 6.67 2.53 -6.86
C ALA A 293 7.16 3.21 -5.57
N ILE A 294 8.49 3.30 -5.39
CA ILE A 294 9.11 3.84 -4.17
C ILE A 294 9.99 5.05 -4.48
N GLY A 295 9.66 6.18 -3.84
CA GLY A 295 10.38 7.44 -3.90
C GLY A 295 9.87 8.42 -4.97
N GLY A 296 10.07 9.71 -4.70
CA GLY A 296 9.51 10.81 -5.48
C GLY A 296 9.85 10.74 -6.97
N GLY A 297 8.81 10.66 -7.81
CA GLY A 297 8.94 10.57 -9.26
C GLY A 297 9.27 9.18 -9.80
N SER A 298 9.21 8.13 -8.98
CA SER A 298 9.17 6.75 -9.47
C SER A 298 7.79 6.45 -10.08
N LEU A 299 7.76 5.81 -11.25
CA LEU A 299 6.53 5.42 -11.95
C LEU A 299 6.58 3.93 -12.29
N ALA A 300 5.60 3.15 -11.83
CA ALA A 300 5.41 1.76 -12.20
C ALA A 300 4.00 1.60 -12.82
N SER A 301 3.90 1.65 -14.14
CA SER A 301 2.61 1.60 -14.86
C SER A 301 2.33 0.25 -15.53
N GLY A 302 3.33 -0.62 -15.65
CA GLY A 302 3.14 -1.98 -16.15
C GLY A 302 2.58 -2.94 -15.09
N LEU A 303 1.93 -4.02 -15.54
CA LEU A 303 1.57 -5.17 -14.70
C LEU A 303 2.84 -5.79 -14.08
N ASP A 304 2.84 -6.02 -12.77
CA ASP A 304 4.01 -6.51 -12.00
C ASP A 304 5.26 -5.60 -12.12
N ALA A 305 5.10 -4.33 -12.51
CA ALA A 305 6.23 -3.42 -12.71
C ALA A 305 6.76 -2.82 -11.39
N ILE A 306 8.08 -2.59 -11.33
CA ILE A 306 8.76 -2.16 -10.11
C ILE A 306 9.69 -0.98 -10.39
N ALA A 307 9.48 0.16 -9.73
CA ALA A 307 10.23 1.40 -9.93
C ALA A 307 10.76 2.03 -8.62
N PHE A 308 12.07 2.28 -8.55
CA PHE A 308 12.73 2.91 -7.40
C PHE A 308 13.49 4.19 -7.76
N LYS A 309 13.49 5.16 -6.83
CA LYS A 309 14.40 6.33 -6.83
C LYS A 309 14.30 7.21 -8.09
N GLY A 310 13.08 7.43 -8.60
CA GLY A 310 12.82 8.27 -9.79
C GLY A 310 12.93 7.53 -11.13
N ALA A 311 12.92 6.21 -11.11
CA ALA A 311 12.90 5.37 -12.30
C ALA A 311 11.49 5.27 -12.91
N GLU A 312 11.38 4.88 -14.18
CA GLU A 312 10.09 4.52 -14.78
C GLU A 312 10.17 3.06 -15.26
N ALA A 313 9.16 2.26 -14.89
CA ALA A 313 8.98 0.86 -15.26
C ALA A 313 7.58 0.75 -15.88
N THR A 314 7.50 0.87 -17.21
CA THR A 314 6.23 1.17 -17.90
C THR A 314 5.56 -0.05 -18.51
N GLU A 315 6.29 -1.15 -18.64
CA GLU A 315 5.83 -2.38 -19.29
C GLU A 315 5.67 -3.56 -18.31
N ARG A 316 4.99 -4.62 -18.75
CA ARG A 316 4.76 -5.81 -17.91
C ARG A 316 6.10 -6.44 -17.45
N GLU A 317 6.16 -6.93 -16.21
CA GLU A 317 7.36 -7.56 -15.61
C GLU A 317 8.61 -6.63 -15.57
N SER A 318 8.46 -5.32 -15.82
CA SER A 318 9.60 -4.41 -15.96
C SER A 318 10.13 -3.90 -14.62
N PHE A 319 11.45 -3.76 -14.49
CA PHE A 319 12.13 -3.42 -13.24
C PHE A 319 13.14 -2.30 -13.45
N ALA A 320 13.00 -1.18 -12.73
CA ALA A 320 13.85 -0.01 -12.91
C ALA A 320 14.31 0.61 -11.58
N ILE A 321 15.63 0.85 -11.46
CA ILE A 321 16.23 1.52 -10.29
C ILE A 321 17.08 2.70 -10.73
N GLY A 322 16.81 3.88 -10.17
CA GLY A 322 17.60 5.09 -10.36
C GLY A 322 16.94 6.12 -11.26
N LYS A 323 17.20 7.41 -11.01
CA LYS A 323 16.42 8.54 -11.56
C LYS A 323 16.37 8.58 -13.09
N ARG A 324 17.31 7.92 -13.78
CA ARG A 324 17.43 7.89 -15.23
C ARG A 324 17.13 6.51 -15.85
N ALA A 325 16.85 5.48 -15.05
CA ALA A 325 16.48 4.15 -15.54
C ALA A 325 15.05 4.17 -16.10
N ARG A 326 14.86 3.57 -17.28
CA ARG A 326 13.60 3.49 -18.03
C ARG A 326 13.42 2.07 -18.59
N ALA A 327 12.67 1.24 -17.88
CA ALA A 327 12.34 -0.12 -18.31
C ALA A 327 11.02 -0.09 -19.08
N ASN A 328 11.13 0.08 -20.40
CA ASN A 328 10.04 0.37 -21.32
C ASN A 328 9.77 -0.79 -22.31
N HIS A 329 10.19 -2.00 -21.96
CA HIS A 329 9.90 -3.24 -22.67
C HIS A 329 9.58 -4.36 -21.68
N GLN A 330 8.75 -5.35 -22.08
CA GLN A 330 8.34 -6.44 -21.19
C GLN A 330 9.55 -7.17 -20.59
N GLY A 331 9.56 -7.34 -19.27
CA GLY A 331 10.61 -8.07 -18.54
C GLY A 331 11.99 -7.42 -18.54
N ALA A 332 12.13 -6.17 -19.00
CA ALA A 332 13.41 -5.48 -19.02
C ALA A 332 13.83 -5.02 -17.62
N VAL A 333 15.12 -5.19 -17.30
CA VAL A 333 15.73 -4.79 -16.01
C VAL A 333 16.72 -3.65 -16.27
N VAL A 334 16.48 -2.46 -15.72
CA VAL A 334 17.34 -1.28 -15.94
C VAL A 334 17.84 -0.71 -14.61
N ILE A 335 19.15 -0.75 -14.39
CA ILE A 335 19.79 -0.24 -13.15
C ILE A 335 20.74 0.91 -13.51
N ASP A 336 20.41 2.10 -13.02
CA ASP A 336 21.15 3.33 -13.23
C ASP A 336 21.72 3.88 -11.92
N ALA A 337 23.05 3.84 -11.79
CA ALA A 337 23.78 4.41 -10.67
C ALA A 337 24.15 5.90 -10.89
N ASN A 338 23.49 6.60 -11.82
CA ASN A 338 23.86 7.95 -12.22
C ASN A 338 23.28 9.02 -11.26
N GLY A 339 23.89 10.21 -11.29
CA GLY A 339 23.50 11.35 -10.47
C GLY A 339 22.21 12.03 -10.96
N PRO A 340 21.58 12.87 -10.12
CA PRO A 340 20.33 13.54 -10.48
C PRO A 340 20.49 14.61 -11.58
N PHE A 341 21.69 15.17 -11.77
CA PHE A 341 21.96 16.31 -12.65
C PHE A 341 22.61 15.90 -13.98
N GLY A 342 22.33 16.65 -15.06
CA GLY A 342 23.03 16.60 -16.36
C GLY A 342 22.83 15.36 -17.24
N ALA A 343 22.66 14.17 -16.66
CA ALA A 343 22.63 12.90 -17.39
C ALA A 343 21.41 12.71 -18.31
N SER A 344 21.59 11.93 -19.38
CA SER A 344 20.51 11.36 -20.19
C SER A 344 19.79 10.22 -19.47
N ASN A 345 18.58 9.90 -19.91
CA ASN A 345 17.91 8.64 -19.55
C ASN A 345 18.68 7.45 -20.16
N ILE A 346 18.68 6.32 -19.45
CA ILE A 346 19.08 5.01 -19.99
C ILE A 346 17.80 4.17 -20.11
N ILE A 347 17.53 3.71 -21.33
CA ILE A 347 16.28 3.09 -21.71
C ILE A 347 16.59 1.68 -22.21
N SER A 348 15.74 0.72 -21.84
CA SER A 348 15.71 -0.61 -22.44
C SER A 348 15.63 -0.54 -23.98
N SER A 349 16.45 -1.32 -24.68
CA SER A 349 16.44 -1.50 -26.13
C SER A 349 15.51 -2.62 -26.61
N THR A 350 15.18 -3.62 -25.78
CA THR A 350 14.34 -4.77 -26.14
C THR A 350 13.69 -5.46 -24.93
N THR A 351 12.80 -6.43 -25.16
CA THR A 351 12.17 -7.24 -24.10
C THR A 351 13.18 -8.18 -23.44
N ARG A 352 13.04 -8.38 -22.12
CA ARG A 352 13.81 -9.36 -21.32
C ARG A 352 15.33 -9.17 -21.32
N GLU A 353 15.80 -7.95 -21.54
CA GLU A 353 17.22 -7.59 -21.39
C GLU A 353 17.56 -7.14 -19.96
N MET A 354 18.85 -7.05 -19.65
CA MET A 354 19.36 -6.38 -18.45
C MET A 354 20.34 -5.27 -18.83
N THR A 355 19.97 -4.01 -18.56
CA THR A 355 20.79 -2.81 -18.82
C THR A 355 21.41 -2.28 -17.53
N LEU A 356 22.73 -2.18 -17.48
CA LEU A 356 23.49 -1.64 -16.35
C LEU A 356 24.23 -0.36 -16.74
N ARG A 357 24.08 0.72 -15.97
CA ARG A 357 24.85 1.97 -16.18
C ARG A 357 25.42 2.53 -14.88
N GLY A 358 26.73 2.49 -14.74
CA GLY A 358 27.49 3.18 -13.71
C GLY A 358 28.54 4.12 -14.32
N PRO A 359 28.47 5.45 -14.11
CA PRO A 359 29.46 6.38 -14.65
C PRO A 359 30.89 6.15 -14.12
N GLY A 360 31.03 5.62 -12.90
CA GLY A 360 32.31 5.17 -12.34
C GLY A 360 32.75 3.76 -12.78
N GLY A 361 31.98 3.12 -13.67
CA GLY A 361 32.14 1.71 -14.05
C GLY A 361 31.09 0.78 -13.44
N VAL A 362 31.17 -0.50 -13.82
CA VAL A 362 30.32 -1.60 -13.34
C VAL A 362 31.24 -2.77 -12.95
N ARG A 363 30.98 -3.43 -11.82
CA ARG A 363 31.82 -4.53 -11.30
C ARG A 363 30.95 -5.71 -10.90
N VAL A 364 31.38 -6.92 -11.24
CA VAL A 364 30.78 -8.19 -10.81
C VAL A 364 31.85 -8.97 -10.07
N VAL A 365 31.64 -9.21 -8.77
CA VAL A 365 32.63 -9.82 -7.87
C VAL A 365 32.03 -11.01 -7.12
N SER A 366 32.84 -12.04 -6.89
CA SER A 366 32.38 -13.34 -6.36
C SER A 366 32.93 -13.68 -4.96
N ASN A 367 33.72 -12.80 -4.34
CA ASN A 367 34.29 -13.01 -3.01
C ASN A 367 34.27 -11.71 -2.16
N SER A 368 34.45 -11.88 -0.84
CA SER A 368 34.54 -10.77 0.14
C SER A 368 35.98 -10.38 0.48
N SER A 369 36.92 -10.59 -0.45
CA SER A 369 38.35 -10.30 -0.23
C SER A 369 38.68 -8.83 -0.49
N ALA A 370 39.71 -8.32 0.20
CA ALA A 370 40.36 -7.05 -0.17
C ALA A 370 41.01 -7.10 -1.56
N THR A 371 41.34 -8.31 -2.06
CA THR A 371 41.72 -8.62 -3.44
C THR A 371 40.56 -9.32 -4.16
N PRO A 372 39.60 -8.57 -4.73
CA PRO A 372 38.37 -9.14 -5.26
C PRO A 372 38.58 -9.95 -6.55
N ALA A 373 37.92 -11.09 -6.65
CA ALA A 373 37.84 -11.92 -7.86
C ALA A 373 36.57 -11.59 -8.66
N GLY A 374 36.66 -11.64 -9.99
CA GLY A 374 35.55 -11.31 -10.91
C GLY A 374 35.97 -10.43 -12.09
N VAL A 375 35.06 -9.59 -12.56
CA VAL A 375 35.25 -8.71 -13.73
C VAL A 375 34.78 -7.27 -13.48
N GLU A 376 35.35 -6.31 -14.21
CA GLU A 376 34.92 -4.92 -14.19
C GLU A 376 34.94 -4.24 -15.57
N LEU A 377 33.91 -3.45 -15.84
CA LEU A 377 33.87 -2.46 -16.90
C LEU A 377 34.25 -1.12 -16.28
N LYS A 378 35.46 -0.62 -16.53
CA LYS A 378 35.92 0.67 -15.99
C LYS A 378 35.11 1.84 -16.56
N ALA A 379 35.12 2.98 -15.88
CA ALA A 379 34.52 4.22 -16.38
C ALA A 379 34.99 4.52 -17.83
N GLY A 380 34.04 4.64 -18.76
CA GLY A 380 34.30 4.90 -20.17
C GLY A 380 34.93 3.75 -20.99
N ALA A 381 35.11 2.56 -20.41
CA ALA A 381 35.66 1.41 -21.14
C ALA A 381 34.61 0.77 -22.08
N GLY A 382 35.08 0.24 -23.20
CA GLY A 382 34.27 -0.54 -24.16
C GLY A 382 34.34 -2.06 -23.96
N SER A 383 35.12 -2.55 -22.99
CA SER A 383 35.34 -3.98 -22.75
C SER A 383 35.62 -4.30 -21.28
N TRP A 384 35.31 -5.54 -20.88
CA TRP A 384 35.55 -6.04 -19.52
C TRP A 384 37.04 -6.26 -19.24
N SER A 385 37.48 -5.89 -18.04
CA SER A 385 38.75 -6.27 -17.43
C SER A 385 38.55 -7.43 -16.47
N ASN A 386 39.35 -8.49 -16.57
CA ASN A 386 39.44 -9.52 -15.53
C ASN A 386 40.18 -8.97 -14.30
N LEU A 387 39.67 -9.22 -13.09
CA LEU A 387 40.32 -8.82 -11.83
C LEU A 387 41.49 -9.77 -11.54
N SER A 388 42.67 -9.41 -12.09
CA SER A 388 43.77 -10.34 -12.35
C SER A 388 45.06 -10.02 -11.56
N ASP A 389 44.93 -9.33 -10.42
CA ASP A 389 46.05 -8.92 -9.55
C ASP A 389 46.92 -10.11 -9.12
N ARG A 390 48.24 -9.93 -9.02
CA ARG A 390 49.17 -10.95 -8.50
C ARG A 390 48.90 -11.27 -7.03
N ASN A 391 48.46 -10.30 -6.24
CA ASN A 391 48.12 -10.43 -4.82
C ASN A 391 46.76 -11.14 -4.60
N ALA A 392 45.97 -11.33 -5.65
CA ALA A 392 44.78 -12.19 -5.63
C ALA A 392 45.12 -13.67 -5.92
N LYS A 393 46.38 -13.99 -6.22
CA LYS A 393 46.84 -15.28 -6.76
C LYS A 393 47.95 -15.88 -5.90
N HIS A 394 48.05 -17.21 -5.92
CA HIS A 394 49.00 -17.99 -5.16
C HIS A 394 49.31 -19.29 -5.94
N HIS A 395 50.22 -20.13 -5.43
CA HIS A 395 50.66 -21.39 -6.08
C HIS A 395 51.15 -21.21 -7.54
N PHE A 396 52.00 -20.21 -7.79
CA PHE A 396 52.64 -20.02 -9.09
C PHE A 396 53.62 -21.16 -9.41
N THR A 397 53.39 -21.86 -10.52
CA THR A 397 54.26 -22.90 -11.07
C THR A 397 54.64 -22.53 -12.50
N ALA A 398 55.87 -22.82 -12.93
CA ALA A 398 56.29 -22.62 -14.31
C ALA A 398 55.66 -23.67 -15.23
N VAL A 399 55.41 -23.32 -16.50
CA VAL A 399 54.81 -24.20 -17.50
C VAL A 399 55.76 -24.47 -18.65
N ASP A 400 55.67 -25.68 -19.20
CA ASP A 400 56.30 -26.02 -20.47
C ASP A 400 55.45 -25.46 -21.62
N VAL A 401 55.97 -24.42 -22.28
CA VAL A 401 55.30 -23.74 -23.40
C VAL A 401 55.24 -24.61 -24.66
N GLU A 402 56.19 -25.52 -24.86
CA GLU A 402 56.23 -26.43 -26.00
C GLU A 402 55.22 -27.57 -25.85
N ALA A 403 55.05 -28.08 -24.63
CA ALA A 403 53.95 -28.99 -24.30
C ALA A 403 52.58 -28.31 -24.49
N ILE A 404 52.45 -27.01 -24.15
CA ILE A 404 51.22 -26.24 -24.41
C ILE A 404 50.99 -26.05 -25.91
N LEU A 405 51.99 -25.63 -26.69
CA LEU A 405 51.87 -25.50 -28.14
C LEU A 405 51.51 -26.82 -28.82
N THR A 406 52.09 -27.93 -28.38
CA THR A 406 51.78 -29.27 -28.89
C THR A 406 50.32 -29.65 -28.62
N LYS A 407 49.79 -29.30 -27.44
CA LYS A 407 48.35 -29.48 -27.12
C LYS A 407 47.45 -28.56 -27.96
N VAL A 408 47.82 -27.28 -28.15
CA VAL A 408 47.07 -26.34 -28.99
C VAL A 408 47.04 -26.82 -30.45
N ALA A 409 48.15 -27.32 -30.98
CA ALA A 409 48.24 -27.82 -32.35
C ALA A 409 47.45 -29.13 -32.59
N GLY A 410 47.17 -29.89 -31.52
CA GLY A 410 46.32 -31.09 -31.56
C GLY A 410 44.86 -30.87 -31.13
N MET A 411 44.47 -29.64 -30.79
CA MET A 411 43.11 -29.32 -30.32
C MET A 411 42.22 -28.94 -31.51
N GLU A 412 41.06 -29.58 -31.63
CA GLU A 412 40.09 -29.27 -32.68
C GLU A 412 39.43 -27.90 -32.45
N ILE A 413 39.28 -27.13 -33.54
CA ILE A 413 38.64 -25.82 -33.55
C ILE A 413 37.42 -25.90 -34.47
N PHE A 414 36.23 -25.68 -33.90
CA PHE A 414 34.98 -25.79 -34.62
C PHE A 414 34.37 -24.41 -34.91
N GLU A 415 33.63 -24.32 -36.01
CA GLU A 415 32.70 -23.22 -36.26
C GLU A 415 31.28 -23.67 -35.85
N TRP A 416 30.71 -23.03 -34.83
CA TRP A 416 29.50 -23.50 -34.15
C TRP A 416 28.50 -22.37 -33.84
N SER A 417 27.30 -22.74 -33.40
CA SER A 417 26.22 -21.82 -33.02
C SER A 417 25.52 -22.36 -31.77
N TYR A 418 25.10 -21.49 -30.85
CA TYR A 418 24.22 -21.92 -29.75
C TYR A 418 22.85 -22.36 -30.30
N ARG A 419 22.20 -23.32 -29.62
CA ARG A 419 20.91 -23.90 -30.07
C ARG A 419 19.77 -22.88 -30.19
N GLU A 420 19.87 -21.77 -29.43
CA GLU A 420 18.87 -20.69 -29.38
C GLU A 420 19.42 -19.37 -29.97
N ALA A 421 20.57 -19.41 -30.66
CA ALA A 421 21.11 -18.24 -31.35
C ALA A 421 20.27 -17.87 -32.58
N ALA A 422 20.25 -16.59 -32.94
CA ALA A 422 19.64 -16.14 -34.19
C ALA A 422 20.32 -16.78 -35.41
N ALA A 423 19.54 -17.02 -36.47
CA ALA A 423 20.04 -17.66 -37.68
C ALA A 423 21.21 -16.86 -38.29
N GLY A 424 22.29 -17.56 -38.65
CA GLY A 424 23.52 -16.96 -39.18
C GLY A 424 24.53 -16.48 -38.12
N VAL A 425 24.21 -16.52 -36.82
CA VAL A 425 25.20 -16.27 -35.77
C VAL A 425 26.16 -17.48 -35.65
N ARG A 426 27.44 -17.22 -35.84
CA ARG A 426 28.53 -18.22 -35.81
C ARG A 426 29.62 -17.79 -34.83
N HIS A 427 30.22 -18.77 -34.18
CA HIS A 427 31.35 -18.63 -33.26
C HIS A 427 32.46 -19.60 -33.68
N LEU A 428 33.71 -19.26 -33.38
CA LEU A 428 34.89 -20.07 -33.71
C LEU A 428 35.66 -20.38 -32.42
N GLY A 429 35.94 -21.65 -32.16
CA GLY A 429 36.73 -22.08 -30.99
C GLY A 429 36.60 -23.57 -30.68
N PRO A 430 37.35 -24.09 -29.69
CA PRO A 430 37.20 -25.44 -29.17
C PRO A 430 35.89 -25.58 -28.37
N THR A 431 35.48 -26.81 -28.04
CA THR A 431 34.48 -27.01 -26.98
C THR A 431 35.11 -26.87 -25.59
N ALA A 432 34.27 -26.72 -24.55
CA ALA A 432 34.76 -26.68 -23.17
C ALA A 432 35.35 -28.03 -22.75
N GLN A 433 34.77 -29.13 -23.21
CA GLN A 433 35.24 -30.49 -22.94
C GLN A 433 36.64 -30.73 -23.51
N ASP A 434 36.88 -30.34 -24.77
CA ASP A 434 38.18 -30.54 -25.43
C ASP A 434 39.26 -29.66 -24.78
N PHE A 435 38.93 -28.40 -24.47
CA PHE A 435 39.85 -27.49 -23.78
C PHE A 435 40.18 -27.98 -22.36
N HIS A 436 39.19 -28.46 -21.61
CA HIS A 436 39.40 -29.01 -20.27
C HIS A 436 40.21 -30.32 -20.31
N ALA A 437 39.93 -31.23 -21.27
CA ALA A 437 40.69 -32.45 -21.46
C ALA A 437 42.15 -32.19 -21.87
N ALA A 438 42.40 -31.16 -22.68
CA ALA A 438 43.75 -30.76 -23.08
C ALA A 438 44.52 -30.10 -21.93
N PHE A 439 43.93 -29.14 -21.20
CA PHE A 439 44.69 -28.24 -20.30
C PHE A 439 44.40 -28.42 -18.80
N GLY A 440 43.26 -29.01 -18.41
CA GLY A 440 42.86 -29.15 -17.00
C GLY A 440 42.55 -27.83 -16.29
N LEU A 441 42.16 -26.80 -17.05
CA LEU A 441 41.83 -25.46 -16.56
C LEU A 441 40.31 -25.26 -16.42
N GLY A 442 39.88 -24.21 -15.73
CA GLY A 442 38.48 -23.97 -15.34
C GLY A 442 38.04 -24.74 -14.08
N THR A 443 36.75 -24.63 -13.74
CA THR A 443 36.12 -25.30 -12.59
C THR A 443 35.41 -26.61 -12.94
N ASP A 444 35.19 -26.86 -14.22
CA ASP A 444 34.36 -27.91 -14.79
C ASP A 444 34.67 -28.10 -16.28
N ASP A 445 34.09 -29.14 -16.89
CA ASP A 445 34.25 -29.48 -18.31
C ASP A 445 33.34 -28.68 -19.26
N ARG A 446 32.56 -27.72 -18.77
CA ARG A 446 31.41 -27.12 -19.49
C ARG A 446 31.54 -25.62 -19.73
N THR A 447 32.47 -24.98 -19.05
CA THR A 447 32.78 -23.56 -19.16
C THR A 447 34.22 -23.36 -19.59
N ILE A 448 34.50 -22.25 -20.27
CA ILE A 448 35.87 -21.82 -20.58
C ILE A 448 36.05 -20.40 -20.05
N ALA A 449 37.00 -20.21 -19.14
CA ALA A 449 37.36 -18.88 -18.68
C ALA A 449 38.16 -18.15 -19.77
N THR A 450 37.73 -16.92 -20.13
CA THR A 450 38.39 -16.13 -21.19
C THR A 450 39.84 -15.76 -20.85
N VAL A 451 40.17 -15.70 -19.55
CA VAL A 451 41.55 -15.51 -19.07
C VAL A 451 42.45 -16.73 -19.30
N ASP A 452 41.89 -17.95 -19.26
CA ASP A 452 42.63 -19.19 -19.45
C ASP A 452 42.94 -19.43 -20.93
N LEU A 453 41.98 -19.14 -21.83
CA LEU A 453 42.22 -19.09 -23.28
C LEU A 453 43.34 -18.10 -23.62
N ALA A 454 43.33 -16.91 -23.03
CA ALA A 454 44.38 -15.91 -23.25
C ALA A 454 45.74 -16.37 -22.70
N GLY A 455 45.77 -17.06 -21.55
CA GLY A 455 46.99 -17.66 -20.98
C GLY A 455 47.58 -18.74 -21.87
N VAL A 456 46.75 -19.68 -22.35
CA VAL A 456 47.16 -20.75 -23.29
C VAL A 456 47.66 -20.16 -24.60
N ALA A 457 46.98 -19.16 -25.16
CA ALA A 457 47.41 -18.49 -26.39
C ALA A 457 48.77 -17.78 -26.23
N LEU A 458 48.98 -17.06 -25.12
CA LEU A 458 50.27 -16.41 -24.84
C LEU A 458 51.42 -17.42 -24.68
N ALA A 459 51.19 -18.55 -24.01
CA ALA A 459 52.17 -19.62 -23.89
C ALA A 459 52.49 -20.28 -25.25
N ALA A 460 51.47 -20.55 -26.08
CA ALA A 460 51.67 -21.08 -27.43
C ALA A 460 52.45 -20.11 -28.34
N ILE A 461 52.21 -18.79 -28.22
CA ILE A 461 52.99 -17.75 -28.93
C ILE A 461 54.45 -17.75 -28.46
N GLN A 462 54.72 -17.91 -27.16
CA GLN A 462 56.09 -17.98 -26.65
C GLN A 462 56.87 -19.19 -27.20
N ALA A 463 56.22 -20.34 -27.38
CA ALA A 463 56.82 -21.51 -28.02
C ALA A 463 57.02 -21.31 -29.54
N LEU A 464 56.04 -20.73 -30.24
CA LEU A 464 56.18 -20.41 -31.67
C LEU A 464 57.35 -19.45 -31.93
N GLU A 465 57.57 -18.46 -31.07
CA GLU A 465 58.75 -17.58 -31.13
C GLU A 465 60.05 -18.37 -30.91
N GLN A 466 60.11 -19.25 -29.90
CA GLN A 466 61.29 -20.09 -29.63
C GLN A 466 61.64 -21.00 -30.82
N ARG A 467 60.64 -21.63 -31.46
CA ARG A 467 60.84 -22.43 -32.68
C ARG A 467 61.29 -21.57 -33.85
N THR A 468 60.67 -20.41 -34.05
CA THR A 468 61.00 -19.49 -35.16
C THR A 468 62.44 -19.04 -35.05
N HIS A 469 62.86 -18.57 -33.86
CA HIS A 469 64.24 -18.16 -33.62
C HIS A 469 65.26 -19.31 -33.81
N ALA A 470 64.94 -20.52 -33.34
CA ALA A 470 65.80 -21.69 -33.55
C ALA A 470 65.97 -22.01 -35.06
N LEU A 471 64.88 -21.96 -35.82
CA LEU A 471 64.89 -22.17 -37.27
C LEU A 471 65.65 -21.06 -38.03
N GLU A 472 65.60 -19.81 -37.57
CA GLU A 472 66.41 -18.72 -38.13
C GLU A 472 67.91 -18.93 -37.90
N VAL A 473 68.31 -19.34 -36.68
CA VAL A 473 69.70 -19.65 -36.34
C VAL A 473 70.22 -20.84 -37.17
N GLU A 474 69.42 -21.89 -37.32
CA GLU A 474 69.77 -23.04 -38.18
C GLU A 474 69.89 -22.62 -39.65
N ASN A 475 68.93 -21.85 -40.19
CA ASN A 475 68.99 -21.35 -41.56
C ASN A 475 70.21 -20.44 -41.80
N ALA A 476 70.59 -19.61 -40.83
CA ALA A 476 71.79 -18.78 -40.92
C ALA A 476 73.08 -19.64 -40.94
N ALA A 477 73.14 -20.71 -40.14
CA ALA A 477 74.25 -21.66 -40.16
C ALA A 477 74.32 -22.45 -41.48
N LEU A 478 73.19 -22.96 -41.98
CA LEU A 478 73.10 -23.68 -43.25
C LEU A 478 73.46 -22.79 -44.45
N ARG A 479 73.06 -21.52 -44.46
CA ARG A 479 73.44 -20.56 -45.52
C ARG A 479 74.96 -20.36 -45.57
N ARG A 480 75.63 -20.19 -44.42
CA ARG A 480 77.11 -20.12 -44.36
C ARG A 480 77.75 -21.40 -44.89
N GLN A 481 77.28 -22.58 -44.48
CA GLN A 481 77.82 -23.85 -45.00
C GLN A 481 77.64 -24.03 -46.52
N LEU A 482 76.60 -23.44 -47.12
CA LEU A 482 76.41 -23.43 -48.57
C LEU A 482 77.34 -22.44 -49.27
N GLU A 483 77.62 -21.29 -48.65
CA GLU A 483 78.58 -20.28 -49.12
C GLU A 483 80.02 -20.83 -49.05
N ASP A 484 80.45 -21.36 -47.90
CA ASP A 484 81.73 -22.05 -47.70
C ASP A 484 81.98 -23.15 -48.75
N ARG A 485 80.95 -23.95 -49.05
CA ARG A 485 81.02 -25.02 -50.06
C ARG A 485 81.10 -24.47 -51.49
N ARG A 486 80.46 -23.35 -51.77
CA ARG A 486 80.48 -22.71 -53.09
C ARG A 486 81.86 -22.10 -53.39
N ASP A 487 82.47 -21.47 -52.39
CA ASP A 487 83.82 -20.93 -52.51
C ASP A 487 84.86 -22.06 -52.63
N ALA A 488 84.71 -23.14 -51.85
CA ALA A 488 85.53 -24.33 -51.98
C ALA A 488 85.41 -25.00 -53.37
N ALA A 489 84.19 -25.08 -53.94
CA ALA A 489 83.97 -25.58 -55.29
C ALA A 489 84.62 -24.67 -56.35
N SER A 490 84.41 -23.35 -56.26
CA SER A 490 85.01 -22.36 -57.17
C SER A 490 86.55 -22.40 -57.12
N GLY A 491 87.14 -22.57 -55.94
CA GLY A 491 88.58 -22.75 -55.75
C GLY A 491 89.11 -24.09 -56.27
N LEU A 492 88.28 -25.14 -56.32
CA LEU A 492 88.62 -26.40 -56.98
C LEU A 492 88.55 -26.28 -58.51
N GLU A 493 87.55 -25.58 -59.05
CA GLU A 493 87.45 -25.25 -60.48
C GLU A 493 88.65 -24.42 -60.95
N GLU A 494 89.04 -23.37 -60.21
CA GLU A 494 90.23 -22.56 -60.51
C GLU A 494 91.54 -23.37 -60.40
N ARG A 495 91.58 -24.40 -59.56
CA ARG A 495 92.71 -25.36 -59.50
C ARG A 495 92.68 -26.34 -60.67
N LEU A 496 91.51 -26.80 -61.09
CA LEU A 496 91.34 -27.69 -62.24
C LEU A 496 91.79 -26.99 -63.53
N ALA A 497 91.26 -25.78 -63.78
CA ALA A 497 91.64 -24.96 -64.94
C ALA A 497 93.15 -24.65 -64.98
N ARG A 498 93.79 -24.44 -63.83
CA ARG A 498 95.27 -24.27 -63.74
C ARG A 498 96.07 -25.55 -63.96
N LEU A 499 95.47 -26.73 -63.80
CA LEU A 499 96.08 -28.01 -64.17
C LEU A 499 95.87 -28.31 -65.65
N GLU A 500 94.66 -28.08 -66.17
CA GLU A 500 94.32 -28.21 -67.59
C GLU A 500 95.16 -27.27 -68.47
N ALA A 501 95.33 -26.01 -68.06
CA ALA A 501 96.21 -25.05 -68.73
C ALA A 501 97.71 -25.44 -68.69
N ARG A 502 98.10 -26.38 -67.81
CA ARG A 502 99.47 -26.91 -67.71
C ARG A 502 99.66 -28.25 -68.44
N LEU A 503 98.60 -29.00 -68.74
CA LEU A 503 98.68 -30.28 -69.46
C LEU A 503 99.46 -30.16 -70.78
N PRO A 504 99.16 -29.22 -71.70
CA PRO A 504 99.86 -29.11 -72.97
C PRO A 504 101.38 -28.88 -72.84
N GLY A 505 101.82 -28.18 -71.79
CA GLY A 505 103.24 -27.98 -71.48
C GLY A 505 103.93 -29.22 -70.89
N ILE A 506 103.18 -30.12 -70.27
CA ILE A 506 103.68 -31.39 -69.73
C ILE A 506 103.69 -32.46 -70.83
N GLU A 507 102.68 -32.51 -71.70
CA GLU A 507 102.60 -33.42 -72.84
C GLU A 507 103.73 -33.16 -73.85
N THR A 508 104.03 -31.89 -74.14
CA THR A 508 105.19 -31.51 -74.98
C THR A 508 106.53 -31.84 -74.32
N ALA A 509 106.66 -31.69 -73.00
CA ALA A 509 107.86 -32.11 -72.27
C ALA A 509 108.04 -33.64 -72.26
N ALA A 510 106.94 -34.41 -72.13
CA ALA A 510 106.97 -35.87 -72.17
C ALA A 510 107.39 -36.41 -73.55
N GLN A 511 106.98 -35.75 -74.64
CA GLN A 511 107.44 -36.06 -76.00
C GLN A 511 108.93 -35.74 -76.22
N ALA A 512 109.48 -34.76 -75.51
CA ALA A 512 110.92 -34.43 -75.58
C ALA A 512 111.80 -35.40 -74.77
N GLY A 513 111.28 -35.96 -73.66
CA GLY A 513 112.03 -36.82 -72.75
C GLY A 513 112.27 -38.26 -73.21
N ASN A 514 111.73 -38.68 -74.37
CA ASN A 514 111.82 -40.06 -74.86
C ASN A 514 112.60 -40.15 -76.19
N ARG A 515 113.87 -39.75 -76.15
CA ARG A 515 114.87 -40.06 -77.20
C ARG A 515 116.13 -40.66 -76.53
N PRO A 516 116.65 -41.79 -77.04
CA PRO A 516 117.88 -42.41 -76.55
C PRO A 516 119.14 -41.67 -77.04
#